data_AF-A0A5D4TAD1-F1
#
_entry.id   AF-A0A5D4TAD1-F1
#
_cell.length_a   1.000
_cell.length_b   1.000
_cell.length_c   1.000
_cell.angle_alpha   90.00
_cell.angle_beta   90.00
_cell.angle_gamma   90.00
#
_symmetry.space_group_name_H-M   'P 1'
#
loop_
_entity.id
_entity.type
_entity.pdbx_description
1 polymer ?
#
loop_
_entity_poly.entity_id
_entity_poly.type
_entity_poly.pdbx_seq_one_letter_code
_entity_poly.pdbx_strand_id
1 'polypeptide(L)'
;MKRKRLLNQSGVTLLEVLVSLAILAFVGTLTFSVLATTIKHEETTSSHITLRQESNIIISSIRENHQTTSLNYNLCPKDLLANNDLKFKDFSINQTFIDKNDCIEINPSEKTDVTFTLIDKLNKTFNVSTTLEPNHVHSSIVIKKDPPVLEEPPPTVYESFLYENIFIFGSDFGIYGSTPVNGVPKEKLGTILINNYNKKDLKFTGNTPVVVHRILIDKKGNAVTFDSSTKLGRIGTTETIHINGDVNLNNGGSEINADTVIINGNVLFGSSGKITAKKVFISGNVNFGNWSALLQADEVYIAGRITERHSGNVVGSKKAYNPLDVPTNEDLFENMMPVLKEDSWYGNNGYTSGGTLKENSKIFANSYTSTSYNHNNLNNVVVVSKGDITITGLGAKGLKGILIAPYGKVTFGGASFEGIVIARDGFYTQTNPSITFNNIESFFPNENALPFK
;
A
#
# COMPACT_ATOMS: atom_id res chain seq x y z
N MET A 1 34.10 58.70 32.25
CA MET A 1 33.85 57.48 31.44
C MET A 1 32.62 57.73 30.57
N LYS A 2 32.77 58.00 29.26
CA LYS A 2 31.72 57.88 28.20
C LYS A 2 32.20 58.59 26.94
N ARG A 3 33.02 57.91 26.13
CA ARG A 3 33.21 58.27 24.72
C ARG A 3 33.82 57.07 24.00
N LYS A 4 32.98 56.37 23.23
CA LYS A 4 33.27 55.49 22.08
C LYS A 4 32.20 54.40 22.01
N ARG A 5 31.14 54.65 21.23
CA ARG A 5 30.26 53.60 20.67
C ARG A 5 29.22 54.19 19.71
N LEU A 6 29.67 54.96 18.73
CA LEU A 6 28.86 55.26 17.54
C LEU A 6 29.84 55.30 16.37
N LEU A 7 29.45 54.73 15.23
CA LEU A 7 30.22 54.47 14.00
C LEU A 7 30.89 53.09 13.94
N ASN A 8 30.06 52.05 13.89
CA ASN A 8 30.39 50.87 13.11
C ASN A 8 29.11 50.33 12.47
N GLN A 9 28.60 51.07 11.48
CA GLN A 9 27.59 50.55 10.56
C GLN A 9 28.35 50.00 9.36
N SER A 10 28.61 48.70 9.35
CA SER A 10 29.07 48.00 8.16
C SER A 10 27.93 48.05 7.14
N GLY A 11 28.06 48.93 6.15
CA GLY A 11 27.17 48.95 5.00
C GLY A 11 27.26 47.61 4.26
N VAL A 12 26.13 47.16 3.72
CA VAL A 12 26.09 45.95 2.88
C VAL A 12 26.98 46.20 1.67
N THR A 13 27.92 45.29 1.42
CA THR A 13 28.81 45.43 0.28
C THR A 13 28.06 45.11 -1.00
N LEU A 14 28.40 45.76 -2.11
CA LEU A 14 27.80 45.50 -3.43
C LEU A 14 27.88 44.01 -3.81
N LEU A 15 28.95 43.34 -3.38
CA LEU A 15 29.17 41.91 -3.57
C LEU A 15 28.14 41.06 -2.82
N GLU A 16 27.85 41.37 -1.56
CA GLU A 16 26.84 40.64 -0.77
C GLU A 16 25.44 40.77 -1.37
N VAL A 17 25.10 41.96 -1.89
CA VAL A 17 23.81 42.17 -2.59
C VAL A 17 23.75 41.30 -3.85
N LEU A 18 24.83 41.26 -4.63
CA LEU A 18 24.88 40.52 -5.89
C LEU A 18 24.83 39.00 -5.67
N VAL A 19 25.53 38.48 -4.65
CA VAL A 19 25.47 37.07 -4.25
C VAL A 19 24.07 36.71 -3.73
N SER A 20 23.46 37.58 -2.91
CA SER A 20 22.10 37.35 -2.40
C SER A 20 21.06 37.30 -3.51
N LEU A 21 21.17 38.18 -4.52
CA LEU A 21 20.30 38.17 -5.70
C LEU A 21 20.50 36.92 -6.54
N ALA A 22 21.74 36.45 -6.72
CA ALA A 22 22.03 35.23 -7.47
C ALA A 22 21.44 33.99 -6.79
N ILE A 23 21.58 33.88 -5.46
CA ILE A 23 20.99 32.80 -4.67
C ILE A 23 19.47 32.84 -4.74
N LEU A 24 18.87 34.03 -4.59
CA LEU A 24 17.41 34.19 -4.67
C LEU A 24 16.86 33.78 -6.05
N ALA A 25 17.55 34.17 -7.13
CA ALA A 25 17.17 33.76 -8.48
C ALA A 25 17.25 32.24 -8.66
N PHE A 26 18.32 31.61 -8.16
CA PHE A 26 18.50 30.17 -8.22
C PHE A 26 17.44 29.40 -7.41
N VAL A 27 17.13 29.86 -6.20
CA VAL A 27 16.08 29.27 -5.37
C VAL A 27 14.71 29.47 -6.01
N GLY A 28 14.46 30.65 -6.59
CA GLY A 28 13.22 30.97 -7.27
C GLY A 28 12.95 30.10 -8.50
N THR A 29 13.97 29.78 -9.29
CA THR A 29 13.78 28.89 -10.46
C THR A 29 13.51 27.45 -10.05
N LEU A 30 14.19 26.95 -9.01
CA LEU A 30 13.96 25.60 -8.48
C LEU A 30 12.54 25.47 -7.90
N THR A 31 12.09 26.43 -7.10
CA THR A 31 10.74 26.38 -6.50
C THR A 31 9.65 26.50 -7.56
N PHE A 32 9.82 27.38 -8.56
CA PHE A 32 8.87 27.51 -9.67
C PHE A 32 8.78 26.24 -10.51
N SER A 33 9.91 25.56 -10.77
CA SER A 33 9.95 24.30 -11.52
C SER A 33 9.17 23.18 -10.82
N VAL A 34 9.32 23.05 -9.50
CA VAL A 34 8.58 22.08 -8.70
C VAL A 34 7.09 22.40 -8.71
N LEU A 35 6.73 23.67 -8.53
CA LEU A 35 5.33 24.11 -8.55
C LEU A 35 4.67 23.84 -9.91
N ALA A 36 5.35 24.19 -11.02
CA ALA A 36 4.84 23.96 -12.37
C ALA A 36 4.67 22.46 -12.67
N THR A 37 5.59 21.63 -12.17
CA THR A 37 5.48 20.17 -12.31
C THR A 37 4.29 19.62 -11.52
N THR A 38 4.05 20.16 -10.31
CA THR A 38 2.92 19.77 -9.45
C THR A 38 1.58 20.09 -10.10
N ILE A 39 1.41 21.32 -10.61
CA ILE A 39 0.17 21.76 -11.29
C ILE A 39 -0.10 20.87 -12.51
N LYS A 40 0.93 20.61 -13.33
CA LYS A 40 0.78 19.75 -14.51
C LYS A 40 0.40 18.30 -14.14
N HIS A 41 0.91 17.81 -13.02
CA HIS A 41 0.59 16.48 -12.53
C HIS A 41 -0.84 16.40 -11.98
N GLU A 42 -1.31 17.45 -11.31
CA GLU A 42 -2.68 17.58 -10.84
C GLU A 42 -3.67 17.57 -12.01
N GLU A 43 -3.43 18.36 -13.05
CA GLU A 43 -4.29 18.38 -14.25
C GLU A 43 -4.34 17.01 -14.94
N THR A 44 -3.20 16.32 -15.04
CA THR A 44 -3.12 14.99 -15.66
C THR A 44 -3.86 13.94 -14.83
N THR A 45 -3.71 13.99 -13.50
CA THR A 45 -4.35 13.05 -12.58
C THR A 45 -5.86 13.27 -12.53
N SER A 46 -6.29 14.53 -12.46
CA SER A 46 -7.70 14.93 -12.47
C SER A 46 -8.40 14.52 -13.78
N SER A 47 -7.72 14.72 -14.92
CA SER A 47 -8.17 14.24 -16.23
C SER A 47 -8.42 12.73 -16.23
N HIS A 48 -7.45 11.95 -15.72
CA HIS A 48 -7.56 10.49 -15.65
C HIS A 48 -8.72 10.03 -14.76
N ILE A 49 -8.88 10.65 -13.58
CA ILE A 49 -9.99 10.37 -12.66
C ILE A 49 -11.33 10.66 -13.33
N THR A 50 -11.46 11.82 -13.99
CA THR A 50 -12.70 12.25 -14.64
C THR A 50 -13.10 11.31 -15.77
N LEU A 51 -12.15 10.93 -16.63
CA LEU A 51 -12.38 9.98 -17.72
C LEU A 51 -12.85 8.61 -17.22
N ARG A 52 -12.28 8.11 -16.11
CA ARG A 52 -12.66 6.84 -15.49
C ARG A 52 -14.05 6.91 -14.83
N GLN A 53 -14.33 7.98 -14.10
CA GLN A 53 -15.63 8.18 -13.46
C GLN A 53 -16.75 8.26 -14.49
N GLU A 54 -16.56 9.04 -15.56
CA GLU A 54 -17.57 9.16 -16.62
C GLU A 54 -17.80 7.82 -17.32
N SER A 55 -16.73 7.09 -17.62
CA SER A 55 -16.80 5.77 -18.25
C SER A 55 -17.62 4.78 -17.42
N ASN A 56 -17.45 4.81 -16.10
CA ASN A 56 -18.21 3.95 -15.19
C ASN A 56 -19.69 4.34 -15.14
N ILE A 57 -20.00 5.65 -15.19
CA ILE A 57 -21.39 6.14 -15.28
C ILE A 57 -22.04 5.67 -16.59
N ILE A 58 -21.35 5.83 -17.72
CA ILE A 58 -21.84 5.41 -19.05
C ILE A 58 -22.18 3.93 -19.05
N ILE A 59 -21.25 3.05 -18.65
CA ILE A 59 -21.53 1.61 -18.65
C ILE A 59 -22.63 1.24 -17.67
N SER A 60 -22.65 1.84 -16.48
CA SER A 60 -23.71 1.57 -15.50
C SER A 60 -25.09 1.90 -16.07
N SER A 61 -25.21 3.05 -16.75
CA SER A 61 -26.44 3.47 -17.43
C SER A 61 -26.85 2.52 -18.57
N ILE A 62 -25.90 2.12 -19.42
CA ILE A 62 -26.18 1.16 -20.50
C ILE A 62 -26.65 -0.18 -19.91
N ARG A 63 -25.98 -0.65 -18.86
CA ARG A 63 -26.26 -1.92 -18.22
C ARG A 63 -27.61 -1.92 -17.51
N GLU A 64 -27.96 -0.84 -16.83
CA GLU A 64 -29.27 -0.66 -16.21
C GLU A 64 -30.38 -0.75 -17.27
N ASN A 65 -30.24 -0.04 -18.38
CA ASN A 65 -31.20 -0.13 -19.49
C ASN A 65 -31.29 -1.55 -20.08
N HIS A 66 -30.15 -2.23 -20.22
CA HIS A 66 -30.07 -3.60 -20.74
C HIS A 66 -30.74 -4.64 -19.83
N GLN A 67 -30.65 -4.48 -18.50
CA GLN A 67 -31.19 -5.43 -17.53
C GLN A 67 -32.64 -5.15 -17.13
N THR A 68 -33.09 -3.89 -17.21
CA THR A 68 -34.43 -3.49 -16.72
C THR A 68 -35.51 -3.50 -17.81
N THR A 69 -35.13 -3.40 -19.08
CA THR A 69 -36.09 -3.34 -20.20
C THR A 69 -36.38 -4.74 -20.74
N SER A 70 -37.65 -5.12 -20.84
CA SER A 70 -38.10 -6.39 -21.44
C SER A 70 -38.31 -6.29 -22.96
N LEU A 71 -38.15 -5.11 -23.53
CA LEU A 71 -38.28 -4.78 -24.95
C LEU A 71 -36.98 -4.13 -25.42
N ASN A 72 -36.79 -4.08 -26.74
CA ASN A 72 -35.65 -3.39 -27.33
C ASN A 72 -35.58 -1.93 -26.86
N TYR A 73 -34.36 -1.41 -26.64
CA TYR A 73 -34.14 -0.02 -26.24
C TYR A 73 -33.16 0.66 -27.19
N ASN A 74 -33.32 1.98 -27.34
CA ASN A 74 -32.42 2.79 -28.15
C ASN A 74 -31.27 3.32 -27.31
N LEU A 75 -30.04 3.14 -27.80
CA LEU A 75 -28.85 3.69 -27.20
C LEU A 75 -28.24 4.76 -28.11
N CYS A 76 -28.14 5.98 -27.58
CA CYS A 76 -27.61 7.13 -28.29
C CYS A 76 -26.37 7.67 -27.54
N PRO A 77 -25.17 7.71 -28.14
CA PRO A 77 -23.96 8.16 -27.45
C PRO A 77 -24.08 9.58 -26.85
N LYS A 78 -24.74 10.50 -27.55
CA LYS A 78 -24.97 11.88 -27.07
C LYS A 78 -25.69 11.96 -25.71
N ASP A 79 -26.52 10.98 -25.38
CA ASP A 79 -27.35 10.99 -24.17
C ASP A 79 -26.64 10.29 -22.98
N LEU A 80 -25.47 9.71 -23.22
CA LEU A 80 -24.70 8.97 -22.22
C LEU A 80 -23.66 9.82 -21.48
N LEU A 81 -23.30 10.98 -22.03
CA LEU A 81 -22.34 11.89 -21.40
C LEU A 81 -23.07 12.84 -20.46
N ALA A 82 -22.75 12.77 -19.17
CA ALA A 82 -23.13 13.76 -18.18
C ALA A 82 -22.19 14.98 -18.22
N ASN A 83 -20.96 14.79 -18.67
CA ASN A 83 -19.94 15.84 -18.74
C ASN A 83 -19.68 16.34 -20.17
N ASN A 84 -20.00 17.62 -20.42
CA ASN A 84 -19.82 18.29 -21.71
C ASN A 84 -18.35 18.50 -22.13
N ASP A 85 -17.40 18.38 -21.20
CA ASP A 85 -15.95 18.47 -21.49
C ASP A 85 -15.39 17.19 -22.11
N LEU A 86 -16.18 16.11 -22.13
CA LEU A 86 -15.80 14.81 -22.66
C LEU A 86 -16.47 14.54 -24.01
N LYS A 87 -15.81 13.75 -24.84
CA LYS A 87 -16.35 13.32 -26.13
C LYS A 87 -16.05 11.84 -26.33
N PHE A 88 -16.95 11.13 -26.99
CA PHE A 88 -16.58 9.86 -27.60
C PHE A 88 -15.60 10.13 -28.74
N LYS A 89 -14.44 9.49 -28.69
CA LYS A 89 -13.54 9.35 -29.84
C LYS A 89 -14.11 8.28 -30.77
N ASP A 90 -14.43 7.12 -30.19
CA ASP A 90 -15.00 5.95 -30.86
C ASP A 90 -16.08 5.34 -29.95
N PHE A 91 -17.15 4.81 -30.54
CA PHE A 91 -18.21 4.08 -29.83
C PHE A 91 -18.73 2.97 -30.75
N SER A 92 -18.78 1.74 -30.25
CA SER A 92 -19.24 0.59 -31.02
C SER A 92 -20.03 -0.41 -30.17
N ILE A 93 -21.01 -1.04 -30.83
CA ILE A 93 -21.81 -2.12 -30.26
C ILE A 93 -21.75 -3.31 -31.19
N ASN A 94 -21.44 -4.50 -30.67
CA ASN A 94 -21.24 -5.72 -31.45
C ASN A 94 -20.32 -5.48 -32.66
N GLN A 95 -19.24 -4.74 -32.44
CA GLN A 95 -18.25 -4.33 -33.44
C GLN A 95 -18.75 -3.38 -34.55
N THR A 96 -19.99 -2.88 -34.43
CA THR A 96 -20.55 -1.85 -35.33
C THR A 96 -20.31 -0.47 -34.74
N PHE A 97 -19.59 0.39 -35.46
CA PHE A 97 -19.36 1.78 -35.05
C PHE A 97 -20.63 2.61 -35.16
N ILE A 98 -20.89 3.44 -34.15
CA ILE A 98 -22.06 4.31 -34.06
C ILE A 98 -21.56 5.75 -34.01
N ASP A 99 -22.04 6.56 -34.95
CA ASP A 99 -21.73 7.98 -34.96
C ASP A 99 -22.35 8.70 -33.76
N LYS A 100 -21.75 9.82 -33.36
CA LYS A 100 -22.09 10.54 -32.11
C LYS A 100 -23.56 10.95 -32.00
N ASN A 101 -24.23 11.14 -33.14
CA ASN A 101 -25.62 11.57 -33.22
C ASN A 101 -26.59 10.43 -33.54
N ASP A 102 -26.07 9.26 -33.88
CA ASP A 102 -26.87 8.11 -34.27
C ASP A 102 -27.24 7.28 -33.05
N CYS A 103 -28.34 6.55 -33.19
CA CYS A 103 -28.83 5.66 -32.14
C CYS A 103 -28.96 4.26 -32.71
N ILE A 104 -28.71 3.26 -31.87
CA ILE A 104 -28.90 1.86 -32.23
C ILE A 104 -29.95 1.22 -31.33
N GLU A 105 -30.77 0.35 -31.90
CA GLU A 105 -31.72 -0.47 -31.16
C GLU A 105 -30.99 -1.74 -30.66
N ILE A 106 -31.07 -2.00 -29.35
CA ILE A 106 -30.42 -3.14 -28.70
C ILE A 106 -31.47 -4.10 -28.18
N ASN A 107 -31.31 -5.39 -28.50
CA ASN A 107 -32.11 -6.47 -27.94
C ASN A 107 -31.54 -6.87 -26.56
N PRO A 108 -32.26 -6.62 -25.45
CA PRO A 108 -31.78 -6.97 -24.12
C PRO A 108 -31.74 -8.50 -23.89
N SER A 109 -32.36 -9.31 -24.75
CA SER A 109 -32.34 -10.78 -24.64
C SER A 109 -31.07 -11.41 -25.23
N GLU A 110 -30.17 -10.61 -25.80
CA GLU A 110 -28.96 -11.07 -26.47
C GLU A 110 -27.71 -10.46 -25.83
N LYS A 111 -26.63 -11.23 -25.88
CA LYS A 111 -25.31 -10.79 -25.42
C LYS A 111 -24.85 -9.62 -26.30
N THR A 112 -24.45 -8.52 -25.68
CA THR A 112 -24.11 -7.28 -26.39
C THR A 112 -22.73 -6.77 -25.99
N ASP A 113 -21.78 -6.78 -26.93
CA ASP A 113 -20.44 -6.21 -26.73
C ASP A 113 -20.49 -4.69 -26.90
N VAL A 114 -19.97 -3.94 -25.93
CA VAL A 114 -19.89 -2.48 -25.96
C VAL A 114 -18.43 -2.07 -25.83
N THR A 115 -17.94 -1.28 -26.79
CA THR A 115 -16.59 -0.73 -26.76
C THR A 115 -16.63 0.76 -27.07
N PHE A 116 -15.96 1.59 -26.27
CA PHE A 116 -15.85 3.01 -26.56
C PHE A 116 -14.56 3.61 -26.02
N THR A 117 -14.13 4.71 -26.62
CA THR A 117 -13.01 5.51 -26.14
C THR A 117 -13.50 6.91 -25.85
N LEU A 118 -13.33 7.39 -24.62
CA LEU A 118 -13.52 8.79 -24.26
C LEU A 118 -12.25 9.59 -24.54
N ILE A 119 -12.42 10.85 -24.88
CA ILE A 119 -11.35 11.84 -25.00
C ILE A 119 -11.74 13.12 -24.25
N ASP A 120 -10.79 13.69 -23.52
CA ASP A 120 -10.97 14.97 -22.82
C ASP A 120 -10.36 16.15 -23.62
N LYS A 121 -10.47 17.36 -23.06
CA LYS A 121 -9.88 18.59 -23.63
C LYS A 121 -8.35 18.60 -23.71
N LEU A 122 -7.66 17.72 -22.97
CA LEU A 122 -6.21 17.57 -22.97
C LEU A 122 -5.74 16.47 -23.96
N ASN A 123 -6.65 15.93 -24.78
CA ASN A 123 -6.43 14.78 -25.67
C ASN A 123 -5.99 13.51 -24.94
N LYS A 124 -6.32 13.38 -23.65
CA LYS A 124 -6.18 12.12 -22.91
C LYS A 124 -7.36 11.23 -23.25
N THR A 125 -7.08 9.94 -23.38
CA THR A 125 -8.08 8.96 -23.79
C THR A 125 -8.23 7.86 -22.77
N PHE A 126 -9.44 7.34 -22.62
CA PHE A 126 -9.72 6.17 -21.80
C PHE A 126 -10.59 5.21 -22.61
N ASN A 127 -10.14 3.96 -22.75
CA ASN A 127 -10.81 2.94 -23.55
C ASN A 127 -11.53 1.96 -22.63
N VAL A 128 -12.77 1.65 -22.98
CA VAL A 128 -13.63 0.71 -22.28
C VAL A 128 -14.05 -0.36 -23.27
N SER A 129 -13.91 -1.62 -22.89
CA SER A 129 -14.46 -2.76 -23.62
C SER A 129 -15.09 -3.70 -22.62
N THR A 130 -16.38 -3.98 -22.79
CA THR A 130 -17.15 -4.86 -21.90
C THR A 130 -18.22 -5.58 -22.68
N THR A 131 -18.70 -6.69 -22.13
CA THR A 131 -19.89 -7.36 -22.64
C THR A 131 -21.05 -7.27 -21.65
N LEU A 132 -22.26 -7.10 -22.17
CA LEU A 132 -23.51 -7.13 -21.43
C LEU A 132 -24.16 -8.49 -21.61
N GLU A 133 -24.48 -9.14 -20.50
CA GLU A 133 -25.15 -10.44 -20.52
C GLU A 133 -26.69 -10.27 -20.70
N PRO A 134 -27.37 -11.22 -21.37
CA PRO A 134 -28.81 -11.17 -21.60
C PRO A 134 -29.66 -10.93 -20.35
N ASN A 135 -30.78 -10.23 -20.51
CA ASN A 135 -31.81 -10.06 -19.50
C ASN A 135 -32.54 -11.40 -19.25
N HIS A 136 -32.18 -12.09 -18.16
CA HIS A 136 -32.85 -13.32 -17.76
C HIS A 136 -34.20 -13.02 -17.10
N VAL A 137 -35.31 -13.24 -17.82
CA VAL A 137 -36.66 -13.26 -17.24
C VAL A 137 -36.79 -14.47 -16.30
N HIS A 138 -36.49 -14.30 -15.02
CA HIS A 138 -36.81 -15.28 -13.99
C HIS A 138 -37.44 -14.65 -12.73
N SER A 139 -38.73 -14.97 -12.58
CA SER A 139 -39.52 -15.17 -11.35
C SER A 139 -38.92 -14.63 -10.05
N SER A 140 -39.52 -13.54 -9.56
CA SER A 140 -39.66 -13.15 -8.14
C SER A 140 -38.82 -13.91 -7.12
N ILE A 141 -37.52 -13.63 -7.11
CA ILE A 141 -36.73 -13.60 -5.88
C ILE A 141 -36.12 -12.20 -5.86
N VAL A 142 -36.53 -11.38 -4.91
CA VAL A 142 -35.91 -10.07 -4.65
C VAL A 142 -34.51 -10.34 -4.08
N ILE A 143 -33.56 -10.64 -4.96
CA ILE A 143 -32.16 -10.43 -4.68
C ILE A 143 -31.91 -8.99 -5.13
N LYS A 144 -31.60 -8.10 -4.19
CA LYS A 144 -30.91 -6.86 -4.54
C LYS A 144 -29.55 -7.29 -5.11
N LYS A 145 -29.48 -7.51 -6.41
CA LYS A 145 -28.22 -7.70 -7.12
C LYS A 145 -27.70 -6.31 -7.41
N ASP A 146 -26.61 -5.99 -6.73
CA ASP A 146 -25.79 -4.82 -7.02
C ASP A 146 -25.46 -4.77 -8.52
N PRO A 147 -25.31 -3.56 -9.10
CA PRO A 147 -24.92 -3.42 -10.50
C PRO A 147 -23.64 -4.24 -10.74
N PRO A 148 -23.56 -5.00 -11.84
CA PRO A 148 -22.38 -5.79 -12.14
C PRO A 148 -21.15 -4.87 -12.10
N VAL A 149 -20.07 -5.36 -11.50
CA VAL A 149 -18.79 -4.65 -11.50
C VAL A 149 -18.21 -4.81 -12.91
N LEU A 150 -17.93 -3.70 -13.59
CA LEU A 150 -17.00 -3.74 -14.73
C LEU A 150 -15.67 -4.24 -14.17
N GLU A 151 -15.23 -5.43 -14.56
CA GLU A 151 -13.87 -5.88 -14.28
C GLU A 151 -12.92 -4.99 -15.07
N GLU A 152 -12.42 -3.96 -14.40
CA GLU A 152 -11.23 -3.23 -14.84
C GLU A 152 -10.12 -4.25 -15.11
N PRO A 153 -9.24 -4.03 -16.11
CA PRO A 153 -8.04 -4.84 -16.20
C PRO A 153 -7.36 -4.81 -14.83
N PRO A 154 -6.99 -5.97 -14.26
CA PRO A 154 -6.41 -5.99 -12.92
C PRO A 154 -5.22 -5.04 -12.87
N PRO A 155 -5.07 -4.25 -11.79
CA PRO A 155 -3.97 -3.29 -11.68
C PRO A 155 -2.66 -4.02 -11.96
N THR A 156 -1.75 -3.36 -12.67
CA THR A 156 -0.44 -3.98 -12.93
C THR A 156 0.27 -4.24 -11.60
N VAL A 157 1.27 -5.13 -11.61
CA VAL A 157 2.06 -5.35 -10.38
C VAL A 157 2.77 -4.06 -9.95
N TYR A 158 3.20 -3.21 -10.89
CA TYR A 158 3.76 -1.90 -10.55
C TYR A 158 2.74 -0.99 -9.87
N GLU A 159 1.52 -0.92 -10.40
CA GLU A 159 0.43 -0.13 -9.81
C GLU A 159 0.04 -0.65 -8.44
N SER A 160 -0.05 -1.97 -8.27
CA SER A 160 -0.34 -2.60 -6.98
C SER A 160 0.71 -2.22 -5.94
N PHE A 161 2.01 -2.29 -6.27
CA PHE A 161 3.07 -1.87 -5.35
C PHE A 161 3.10 -0.36 -5.09
N LEU A 162 2.74 0.46 -6.08
CA LEU A 162 2.71 1.91 -5.98
C LEU A 162 1.55 2.39 -5.10
N TYR A 163 0.34 1.85 -5.31
CA TYR A 163 -0.87 2.23 -4.60
C TYR A 163 -0.94 1.60 -3.20
N GLU A 164 -0.60 0.32 -3.07
CA GLU A 164 -0.57 -0.35 -1.77
C GLU A 164 0.64 0.05 -0.91
N ASN A 165 1.61 0.78 -1.49
CA ASN A 165 2.82 1.25 -0.82
C ASN A 165 3.54 0.12 -0.05
N ILE A 166 3.70 -1.04 -0.70
CA ILE A 166 4.27 -2.23 -0.05
C ILE A 166 5.69 -1.92 0.44
N PHE A 167 5.86 -1.92 1.75
CA PHE A 167 7.13 -1.67 2.42
C PHE A 167 7.87 -2.98 2.72
N ILE A 168 7.17 -3.91 3.37
CA ILE A 168 7.71 -5.22 3.74
C ILE A 168 6.70 -6.26 3.31
N PHE A 169 7.13 -7.21 2.50
CA PHE A 169 6.32 -8.34 2.07
C PHE A 169 7.06 -9.66 2.33
N GLY A 170 6.48 -10.54 3.15
CA GLY A 170 7.10 -11.82 3.48
C GLY A 170 6.25 -12.69 4.40
N SER A 171 6.78 -13.82 4.86
CA SER A 171 6.06 -14.71 5.80
C SER A 171 6.46 -14.53 7.26
N ASP A 172 7.49 -13.72 7.53
CA ASP A 172 8.02 -13.50 8.87
C ASP A 172 8.65 -12.11 8.99
N PHE A 173 8.75 -11.62 10.22
CA PHE A 173 9.26 -10.29 10.51
C PHE A 173 9.95 -10.27 11.88
N GLY A 174 11.26 -10.52 11.85
CA GLY A 174 12.09 -10.68 13.04
C GLY A 174 13.02 -9.49 13.26
N ILE A 175 12.58 -8.52 14.06
CA ILE A 175 13.38 -7.35 14.37
C ILE A 175 14.13 -7.53 15.70
N TYR A 176 15.45 -7.37 15.66
CA TYR A 176 16.32 -7.39 16.83
C TYR A 176 16.26 -6.08 17.61
N GLY A 177 16.29 -6.22 18.94
CA GLY A 177 16.36 -5.12 19.90
C GLY A 177 15.23 -4.10 19.78
N SER A 178 15.58 -2.82 20.00
CA SER A 178 14.62 -1.70 20.05
C SER A 178 14.68 -0.84 18.79
N THR A 179 14.59 -1.50 17.65
CA THR A 179 14.65 -0.91 16.31
C THR A 179 13.32 -0.23 15.96
N PRO A 180 13.27 1.06 15.63
CA PRO A 180 12.05 1.66 15.13
C PRO A 180 11.83 1.32 13.65
N VAL A 181 10.57 1.03 13.29
CA VAL A 181 10.12 0.79 11.91
C VAL A 181 9.08 1.85 11.56
N ASN A 182 9.38 2.71 10.60
CA ASN A 182 8.58 3.90 10.29
C ASN A 182 8.17 3.96 8.82
N GLY A 183 6.88 4.26 8.56
CA GLY A 183 6.34 4.42 7.20
C GLY A 183 6.49 5.83 6.60
N VAL A 184 7.17 6.77 7.26
CA VAL A 184 7.25 8.22 6.96
C VAL A 184 7.88 8.49 5.58
N PRO A 185 7.48 9.54 4.81
CA PRO A 185 6.66 10.71 5.17
C PRO A 185 5.13 10.51 5.14
N LYS A 186 4.43 11.43 5.83
CA LYS A 186 2.97 11.44 6.06
C LYS A 186 2.11 11.32 4.79
N GLU A 187 2.67 11.59 3.62
CA GLU A 187 1.94 11.67 2.35
C GLU A 187 1.82 10.32 1.62
N LYS A 188 2.71 9.36 1.92
CA LYS A 188 2.66 7.97 1.42
C LYS A 188 3.19 7.03 2.50
N LEU A 189 2.33 6.70 3.46
CA LEU A 189 2.69 5.79 4.54
C LEU A 189 2.72 4.34 4.02
N GLY A 190 3.79 3.59 4.33
CA GLY A 190 3.98 2.22 3.83
C GLY A 190 2.98 1.20 4.39
N THR A 191 2.91 0.04 3.74
CA THR A 191 2.13 -1.14 4.15
C THR A 191 3.06 -2.31 4.47
N ILE A 192 2.85 -2.96 5.63
CA ILE A 192 3.50 -4.23 5.96
C ILE A 192 2.50 -5.35 5.66
N LEU A 193 2.91 -6.30 4.82
CA LEU A 193 2.14 -7.48 4.44
C LEU A 193 2.90 -8.74 4.87
N ILE A 194 2.38 -9.42 5.89
CA ILE A 194 2.90 -10.72 6.34
C ILE A 194 1.93 -11.81 5.91
N ASN A 195 2.40 -12.76 5.11
CA ASN A 195 1.60 -13.89 4.63
C ASN A 195 1.86 -15.16 5.43
N ASN A 196 1.13 -16.22 5.09
CA ASN A 196 1.23 -17.52 5.73
C ASN A 196 2.05 -18.55 4.93
N TYR A 197 2.96 -18.15 4.03
CA TYR A 197 3.68 -19.10 3.18
C TYR A 197 4.50 -20.14 3.97
N ASN A 198 5.00 -19.76 5.14
CA ASN A 198 5.77 -20.65 6.00
C ASN A 198 4.91 -21.57 6.88
N LYS A 199 3.59 -21.37 6.93
CA LYS A 199 2.63 -22.11 7.77
C LYS A 199 3.06 -22.24 9.23
N LYS A 200 3.66 -21.18 9.77
CA LYS A 200 4.16 -21.11 11.14
C LYS A 200 3.61 -19.89 11.85
N ASP A 201 3.54 -19.99 13.18
CA ASP A 201 3.28 -18.86 14.06
C ASP A 201 4.23 -17.69 13.76
N LEU A 202 3.68 -16.49 13.84
CA LEU A 202 4.47 -15.25 13.86
C LEU A 202 4.77 -14.89 15.30
N LYS A 203 6.05 -14.66 15.61
CA LYS A 203 6.48 -14.28 16.96
C LYS A 203 7.22 -12.96 16.94
N PHE A 204 6.67 -11.97 17.63
CA PHE A 204 7.36 -10.72 17.91
C PHE A 204 8.21 -10.89 19.16
N THR A 205 9.54 -10.81 18.97
CA THR A 205 10.53 -10.99 20.05
C THR A 205 11.36 -9.73 20.34
N GLY A 206 11.25 -8.68 19.52
CA GLY A 206 11.96 -7.41 19.70
C GLY A 206 11.19 -6.39 20.56
N ASN A 207 11.82 -5.33 21.04
CA ASN A 207 11.15 -4.22 21.74
C ASN A 207 10.90 -3.06 20.77
N THR A 208 10.21 -3.36 19.69
CA THR A 208 10.19 -2.55 18.47
C THR A 208 8.86 -1.80 18.31
N PRO A 209 8.86 -0.47 18.16
CA PRO A 209 7.71 0.26 17.64
C PRO A 209 7.65 0.14 16.11
N VAL A 210 6.51 -0.35 15.61
CA VAL A 210 6.22 -0.49 14.17
C VAL A 210 5.10 0.47 13.81
N VAL A 211 5.39 1.56 13.13
CA VAL A 211 4.40 2.61 12.81
C VAL A 211 4.36 2.85 11.31
N VAL A 212 3.36 2.27 10.66
CA VAL A 212 3.10 2.34 9.21
C VAL A 212 1.61 2.59 8.96
N HIS A 213 1.18 2.78 7.71
CA HIS A 213 -0.23 3.05 7.39
C HIS A 213 -1.11 1.86 7.71
N ARG A 214 -0.70 0.68 7.21
CA ARG A 214 -1.45 -0.55 7.25
C ARG A 214 -0.52 -1.70 7.62
N ILE A 215 -1.00 -2.56 8.50
CA ILE A 215 -0.32 -3.80 8.89
C ILE A 215 -1.30 -4.94 8.66
N LEU A 216 -0.99 -5.76 7.67
CA LEU A 216 -1.82 -6.87 7.23
C LEU A 216 -1.04 -8.15 7.53
N ILE A 217 -1.57 -9.01 8.40
CA ILE A 217 -0.94 -10.26 8.81
C ILE A 217 -1.91 -11.41 8.54
N ASP A 218 -1.67 -12.17 7.48
CA ASP A 218 -2.34 -13.45 7.26
C ASP A 218 -1.53 -14.59 7.85
N LYS A 219 -2.04 -15.11 8.97
CA LYS A 219 -1.57 -16.30 9.68
C LYS A 219 -2.74 -17.22 9.98
N LYS A 220 -3.73 -17.30 9.08
CA LYS A 220 -4.90 -18.18 9.25
C LYS A 220 -4.48 -19.61 9.64
N GLY A 221 -5.03 -20.10 10.76
CA GLY A 221 -4.69 -21.41 11.34
C GLY A 221 -3.40 -21.45 12.18
N ASN A 222 -2.69 -20.33 12.33
CA ASN A 222 -1.51 -20.15 13.18
C ASN A 222 -1.73 -18.98 14.14
N ALA A 223 -0.83 -18.82 15.11
CA ALA A 223 -0.87 -17.74 16.08
C ALA A 223 0.05 -16.58 15.72
N VAL A 224 -0.35 -15.37 16.13
CA VAL A 224 0.46 -14.16 16.16
C VAL A 224 0.72 -13.81 17.63
N THR A 225 1.95 -14.02 18.07
CA THR A 225 2.31 -13.96 19.49
C THR A 225 3.27 -12.81 19.78
N PHE A 226 2.96 -12.06 20.83
CA PHE A 226 3.75 -10.96 21.36
C PHE A 226 4.36 -11.37 22.70
N ASP A 227 5.56 -11.94 22.64
CA ASP A 227 6.31 -12.33 23.85
C ASP A 227 7.22 -11.19 24.36
N SER A 228 7.30 -10.09 23.60
CA SER A 228 8.10 -8.89 23.90
C SER A 228 7.26 -7.62 23.97
N SER A 229 7.87 -6.48 24.32
CA SER A 229 7.19 -5.18 24.37
C SER A 229 7.10 -4.51 22.98
N THR A 230 6.77 -5.31 21.95
CA THR A 230 6.50 -4.80 20.60
C THR A 230 5.23 -3.96 20.60
N LYS A 231 5.28 -2.81 19.91
CA LYS A 231 4.13 -1.94 19.72
C LYS A 231 3.81 -1.88 18.23
N LEU A 232 2.67 -2.43 17.84
CA LEU A 232 2.19 -2.33 16.46
C LEU A 232 1.26 -1.15 16.32
N GLY A 233 1.60 -0.29 15.38
CA GLY A 233 0.87 0.89 14.98
C GLY A 233 0.81 2.01 16.00
N ARG A 234 0.10 3.07 15.60
CA ARG A 234 -0.22 4.25 16.42
C ARG A 234 -1.51 4.87 15.92
N ILE A 235 -2.45 5.17 16.82
CA ILE A 235 -3.70 5.87 16.50
C ILE A 235 -3.42 7.21 15.80
N GLY A 236 -4.19 7.52 14.75
CA GLY A 236 -3.99 8.70 13.90
C GLY A 236 -2.78 8.62 12.96
N THR A 237 -2.07 7.50 12.91
CA THR A 237 -1.01 7.23 11.90
C THR A 237 -1.25 5.90 11.19
N THR A 238 -1.54 4.85 11.96
CA THR A 238 -1.91 3.54 11.45
C THR A 238 -3.42 3.47 11.31
N GLU A 239 -3.88 3.40 10.07
CA GLU A 239 -5.30 3.31 9.76
C GLU A 239 -5.84 1.94 10.13
N THR A 240 -5.20 0.88 9.63
CA THR A 240 -5.70 -0.47 9.77
C THR A 240 -4.61 -1.44 10.24
N ILE A 241 -4.94 -2.23 11.26
CA ILE A 241 -4.24 -3.47 11.57
C ILE A 241 -5.22 -4.61 11.37
N HIS A 242 -4.93 -5.51 10.43
CA HIS A 242 -5.76 -6.67 10.14
C HIS A 242 -4.94 -7.95 10.32
N ILE A 243 -5.38 -8.81 11.22
CA ILE A 243 -4.72 -10.08 11.55
C ILE A 243 -5.69 -11.24 11.31
N ASN A 244 -5.36 -12.15 10.38
CA ASN A 244 -6.00 -13.46 10.29
C ASN A 244 -5.19 -14.45 11.12
N GLY A 245 -5.79 -15.04 12.15
CA GLY A 245 -5.10 -15.92 13.10
C GLY A 245 -5.35 -15.50 14.55
N ASP A 246 -5.00 -16.39 15.48
CA ASP A 246 -5.18 -16.15 16.91
C ASP A 246 -4.10 -15.18 17.41
N VAL A 247 -4.47 -14.19 18.22
CA VAL A 247 -3.55 -13.18 18.77
C VAL A 247 -3.28 -13.45 20.24
N ASN A 248 -2.01 -13.57 20.60
CA ASN A 248 -1.56 -13.77 21.98
C ASN A 248 -0.71 -12.59 22.47
N LEU A 249 -1.23 -11.79 23.40
CA LEU A 249 -0.53 -10.69 24.05
C LEU A 249 0.06 -11.18 25.39
N ASN A 250 1.24 -11.80 25.33
CA ASN A 250 1.87 -12.48 26.46
C ASN A 250 2.87 -11.60 27.23
N ASN A 251 3.09 -10.35 26.79
CA ASN A 251 3.97 -9.40 27.44
C ASN A 251 3.21 -8.17 27.94
N GLY A 252 3.59 -7.63 29.09
CA GLY A 252 2.90 -6.46 29.66
C GLY A 252 3.09 -5.17 28.87
N GLY A 253 4.15 -5.07 28.06
CA GLY A 253 4.44 -3.93 27.21
C GLY A 253 4.00 -4.10 25.75
N SER A 254 3.34 -5.21 25.39
CA SER A 254 2.86 -5.41 24.01
C SER A 254 1.62 -4.58 23.74
N GLU A 255 1.60 -3.86 22.62
CA GLU A 255 0.50 -2.98 22.24
C GLU A 255 0.11 -3.15 20.77
N ILE A 256 -1.19 -3.09 20.48
CA ILE A 256 -1.75 -2.98 19.13
C ILE A 256 -2.59 -1.69 19.08
N ASN A 257 -2.19 -0.74 18.25
CA ASN A 257 -2.75 0.60 18.19
C ASN A 257 -3.04 1.03 16.75
N ALA A 258 -4.29 1.32 16.41
CA ALA A 258 -4.66 1.79 15.06
C ALA A 258 -6.01 2.51 15.09
N ASP A 259 -6.41 3.16 14.00
CA ASP A 259 -7.78 3.67 13.90
C ASP A 259 -8.78 2.50 13.85
N THR A 260 -8.47 1.45 13.09
CA THR A 260 -9.26 0.21 13.01
C THR A 260 -8.38 -1.01 13.26
N VAL A 261 -8.81 -1.89 14.17
CA VAL A 261 -8.19 -3.20 14.42
C VAL A 261 -9.17 -4.31 14.07
N ILE A 262 -8.74 -5.25 13.22
CA ILE A 262 -9.53 -6.41 12.78
C ILE A 262 -8.73 -7.67 13.12
N ILE A 263 -9.32 -8.57 13.90
CA ILE A 263 -8.71 -9.85 14.28
C ILE A 263 -9.67 -10.97 13.93
N ASN A 264 -9.33 -11.74 12.89
CA ASN A 264 -10.04 -12.93 12.48
C ASN A 264 -9.49 -14.15 13.22
N GLY A 265 -9.77 -14.21 14.52
CA GLY A 265 -9.30 -15.24 15.43
C GLY A 265 -9.65 -14.92 16.88
N ASN A 266 -9.20 -15.77 17.79
CA ASN A 266 -9.29 -15.55 19.23
C ASN A 266 -8.21 -14.55 19.68
N VAL A 267 -8.50 -13.83 20.75
CA VAL A 267 -7.53 -12.95 21.42
C VAL A 267 -7.32 -13.42 22.85
N LEU A 268 -6.07 -13.72 23.19
CA LEU A 268 -5.65 -14.01 24.56
C LEU A 268 -4.75 -12.89 25.07
N PHE A 269 -5.20 -12.20 26.11
CA PHE A 269 -4.35 -11.32 26.90
C PHE A 269 -3.69 -12.14 28.01
N GLY A 270 -2.60 -12.83 27.69
CA GLY A 270 -1.83 -13.63 28.65
C GLY A 270 -1.13 -12.80 29.73
N SER A 271 -0.87 -11.52 29.44
CA SER A 271 -0.25 -10.54 30.34
C SER A 271 -0.97 -9.20 30.25
N SER A 272 -0.37 -8.11 30.72
CA SER A 272 -0.95 -6.75 30.77
C SER A 272 -0.94 -6.00 29.43
N GLY A 273 -0.87 -6.72 28.30
CA GLY A 273 -0.85 -6.12 26.97
C GLY A 273 -2.13 -5.35 26.64
N LYS A 274 -2.07 -4.54 25.57
CA LYS A 274 -3.15 -3.61 25.24
C LYS A 274 -3.53 -3.63 23.76
N ILE A 275 -4.81 -3.46 23.49
CA ILE A 275 -5.34 -3.10 22.17
C ILE A 275 -6.06 -1.76 22.32
N THR A 276 -5.64 -0.74 21.58
CA THR A 276 -6.29 0.59 21.58
C THR A 276 -6.65 0.99 20.17
N ALA A 277 -7.92 1.29 19.90
CA ALA A 277 -8.34 1.74 18.56
C ALA A 277 -9.54 2.69 18.58
N LYS A 278 -9.96 3.21 17.42
CA LYS A 278 -11.31 3.81 17.31
C LYS A 278 -12.35 2.70 17.15
N LYS A 279 -12.07 1.71 16.31
CA LYS A 279 -12.92 0.53 16.10
C LYS A 279 -12.13 -0.77 16.26
N VAL A 280 -12.72 -1.75 16.94
CA VAL A 280 -12.16 -3.10 17.10
C VAL A 280 -13.17 -4.15 16.65
N PHE A 281 -12.77 -5.03 15.74
CA PHE A 281 -13.53 -6.18 15.28
C PHE A 281 -12.79 -7.47 15.63
N ILE A 282 -13.41 -8.38 16.37
CA ILE A 282 -12.84 -9.68 16.73
C ILE A 282 -13.88 -10.78 16.44
N SER A 283 -13.53 -11.70 15.55
CA SER A 283 -14.44 -12.79 15.16
C SER A 283 -14.43 -13.98 16.15
N GLY A 284 -13.39 -14.11 16.97
CA GLY A 284 -13.25 -15.18 17.96
C GLY A 284 -13.57 -14.76 19.40
N ASN A 285 -13.16 -15.60 20.34
CA ASN A 285 -13.29 -15.34 21.77
C ASN A 285 -12.21 -14.36 22.24
N VAL A 286 -12.52 -13.60 23.29
CA VAL A 286 -11.56 -12.71 23.97
C VAL A 286 -11.38 -13.18 25.40
N ASN A 287 -10.15 -13.52 25.79
CA ASN A 287 -9.83 -14.01 27.13
C ASN A 287 -8.79 -13.11 27.80
N PHE A 288 -9.17 -12.55 28.95
CA PHE A 288 -8.26 -11.77 29.80
C PHE A 288 -7.61 -12.69 30.85
N GLY A 289 -6.37 -13.08 30.60
CA GLY A 289 -5.56 -13.85 31.54
C GLY A 289 -5.07 -13.02 32.72
N ASN A 290 -4.91 -11.71 32.54
CA ASN A 290 -4.34 -10.75 33.50
C ASN A 290 -5.33 -9.63 33.86
N TRP A 291 -5.25 -9.12 35.11
CA TRP A 291 -6.09 -8.02 35.58
C TRP A 291 -5.82 -6.70 34.84
N SER A 292 -4.56 -6.36 34.54
CA SER A 292 -4.21 -5.06 33.95
C SER A 292 -4.28 -5.01 32.42
N ALA A 293 -4.73 -6.09 31.78
CA ALA A 293 -4.92 -6.16 30.34
C ALA A 293 -6.09 -5.28 29.90
N LEU A 294 -5.96 -4.67 28.71
CA LEU A 294 -6.93 -3.67 28.26
C LEU A 294 -7.22 -3.78 26.76
N LEU A 295 -8.51 -3.84 26.43
CA LEU A 295 -9.05 -3.56 25.11
C LEU A 295 -9.84 -2.26 25.22
N GLN A 296 -9.36 -1.19 24.59
CA GLN A 296 -9.99 0.13 24.62
C GLN A 296 -10.31 0.59 23.19
N ALA A 297 -11.58 0.88 22.91
CA ALA A 297 -11.98 1.52 21.67
C ALA A 297 -13.24 2.36 21.80
N ASP A 298 -13.53 3.21 20.81
CA ASP A 298 -14.82 3.90 20.77
C ASP A 298 -15.95 2.87 20.51
N GLU A 299 -15.72 1.95 19.57
CA GLU A 299 -16.63 0.88 19.21
C GLU A 299 -15.93 -0.50 19.25
N VAL A 300 -16.55 -1.46 19.94
CA VAL A 300 -16.01 -2.82 20.12
C VAL A 300 -17.02 -3.85 19.63
N TYR A 301 -16.65 -4.64 18.63
CA TYR A 301 -17.43 -5.68 18.01
C TYR A 301 -16.75 -7.03 18.25
N ILE A 302 -17.36 -7.89 19.07
CA ILE A 302 -16.81 -9.22 19.39
C ILE A 302 -17.89 -10.26 19.12
N ALA A 303 -17.61 -11.22 18.24
CA ALA A 303 -18.56 -12.29 17.90
C ALA A 303 -18.55 -13.42 18.93
N GLY A 304 -17.39 -13.72 19.51
CA GLY A 304 -17.22 -14.79 20.49
C GLY A 304 -17.51 -14.38 21.94
N ARG A 305 -17.18 -15.28 22.86
CA ARG A 305 -17.34 -15.05 24.30
C ARG A 305 -16.21 -14.15 24.81
N ILE A 306 -16.57 -13.19 25.66
CA ILE A 306 -15.62 -12.37 26.43
C ILE A 306 -15.46 -12.97 27.83
N THR A 307 -14.24 -13.28 28.23
CA THR A 307 -13.90 -13.73 29.59
C THR A 307 -13.07 -12.63 30.27
N GLU A 308 -13.76 -11.71 30.95
CA GLU A 308 -13.15 -10.58 31.65
C GLU A 308 -12.63 -11.00 33.04
N ARG A 309 -11.56 -10.36 33.52
CA ARG A 309 -11.15 -10.44 34.94
C ARG A 309 -11.87 -9.41 35.79
N HIS A 310 -12.20 -8.26 35.20
CA HIS A 310 -13.03 -7.23 35.78
C HIS A 310 -13.67 -6.37 34.68
N SER A 311 -14.68 -5.58 35.05
CA SER A 311 -15.48 -4.76 34.13
C SER A 311 -14.71 -3.68 33.35
N GLY A 312 -13.44 -3.43 33.70
CA GLY A 312 -12.58 -2.45 33.05
C GLY A 312 -11.62 -3.04 32.02
N ASN A 313 -11.63 -4.36 31.79
CA ASN A 313 -10.79 -4.96 30.76
C ASN A 313 -11.21 -4.56 29.34
N VAL A 314 -12.50 -4.28 29.15
CA VAL A 314 -13.04 -3.77 27.89
C VAL A 314 -13.65 -2.39 28.14
N VAL A 315 -13.09 -1.38 27.49
CA VAL A 315 -13.54 0.01 27.59
C VAL A 315 -14.01 0.47 26.20
N GLY A 316 -15.28 0.86 26.08
CA GLY A 316 -15.85 1.29 24.80
C GLY A 316 -17.34 0.99 24.65
N SER A 317 -17.94 1.45 23.56
CA SER A 317 -19.29 1.07 23.18
C SER A 317 -19.28 -0.35 22.59
N LYS A 318 -19.71 -1.34 23.37
CA LYS A 318 -19.89 -2.71 22.87
C LYS A 318 -21.07 -2.73 21.88
N LYS A 319 -20.82 -3.21 20.66
CA LYS A 319 -21.80 -3.31 19.56
C LYS A 319 -22.03 -4.78 19.19
N ALA A 320 -23.18 -5.05 18.58
CA ALA A 320 -23.45 -6.37 18.01
C ALA A 320 -22.50 -6.62 16.84
N TYR A 321 -21.87 -7.80 16.81
CA TYR A 321 -21.01 -8.17 15.70
C TYR A 321 -21.85 -8.58 14.49
N ASN A 322 -21.55 -7.99 13.35
CA ASN A 322 -22.11 -8.37 12.05
C ASN A 322 -20.95 -8.53 11.07
N PRO A 323 -20.74 -9.73 10.48
CA PRO A 323 -19.68 -9.96 9.51
C PRO A 323 -19.68 -8.99 8.33
N LEU A 324 -20.86 -8.48 7.94
CA LEU A 324 -21.00 -7.54 6.82
C LEU A 324 -20.48 -6.12 7.14
N ASP A 325 -20.33 -5.79 8.43
CA ASP A 325 -19.82 -4.48 8.87
C ASP A 325 -18.29 -4.48 9.02
N VAL A 326 -17.64 -5.64 8.85
CA VAL A 326 -16.18 -5.77 8.99
C VAL A 326 -15.51 -5.31 7.68
N PRO A 327 -14.61 -4.31 7.73
CA PRO A 327 -13.89 -3.88 6.53
C PRO A 327 -13.08 -5.02 5.91
N THR A 328 -13.28 -5.28 4.62
CA THR A 328 -12.56 -6.34 3.91
C THR A 328 -11.19 -5.85 3.44
N ASN A 329 -10.18 -6.69 3.58
CA ASN A 329 -8.86 -6.49 2.97
C ASN A 329 -8.35 -7.80 2.35
N GLU A 330 -9.26 -8.71 2.00
CA GLU A 330 -8.92 -10.08 1.60
C GLU A 330 -8.08 -10.11 0.32
N ASP A 331 -8.42 -9.28 -0.66
CA ASP A 331 -7.73 -9.17 -1.96
C ASP A 331 -6.21 -8.92 -1.81
N LEU A 332 -5.78 -8.28 -0.73
CA LEU A 332 -4.36 -7.95 -0.50
C LEU A 332 -3.57 -9.09 0.13
N PHE A 333 -4.24 -10.06 0.76
CA PHE A 333 -3.61 -11.29 1.23
C PHE A 333 -3.41 -12.30 0.09
N GLU A 334 -4.13 -12.15 -1.02
CA GLU A 334 -3.98 -12.97 -2.22
C GLU A 334 -2.77 -12.55 -3.08
N ASN A 335 -2.15 -11.41 -2.77
CA ASN A 335 -0.93 -10.95 -3.45
C ASN A 335 0.12 -12.06 -3.49
N MET A 336 0.37 -12.56 -4.69
CA MET A 336 1.38 -13.59 -4.92
C MET A 336 2.77 -12.96 -4.81
N MET A 337 3.71 -13.69 -4.21
CA MET A 337 5.12 -13.31 -4.23
C MET A 337 5.55 -13.04 -5.68
N PRO A 338 6.16 -11.87 -5.98
CA PRO A 338 6.43 -11.50 -7.36
C PRO A 338 7.40 -12.47 -8.03
N VAL A 339 7.16 -12.72 -9.31
CA VAL A 339 7.96 -13.68 -10.08
C VAL A 339 9.14 -12.94 -10.72
N LEU A 340 10.34 -13.45 -10.51
CA LEU A 340 11.54 -12.85 -11.12
C LEU A 340 11.48 -12.92 -12.65
N LYS A 341 12.09 -11.94 -13.31
CA LYS A 341 12.28 -11.99 -14.76
C LYS A 341 13.34 -13.06 -15.11
N GLU A 342 13.44 -13.37 -16.40
CA GLU A 342 14.49 -14.27 -16.91
C GLU A 342 15.88 -13.71 -16.63
N ASP A 343 16.86 -14.58 -16.36
CA ASP A 343 18.24 -14.18 -15.99
C ASP A 343 18.88 -13.20 -16.97
N SER A 344 18.63 -13.38 -18.27
CA SER A 344 19.14 -12.52 -19.33
C SER A 344 18.65 -11.08 -19.24
N TRP A 345 17.45 -10.86 -18.68
CA TRP A 345 16.89 -9.54 -18.48
C TRP A 345 17.75 -8.71 -17.53
N TYR A 346 18.28 -9.30 -16.46
CA TYR A 346 19.11 -8.60 -15.48
C TYR A 346 20.43 -8.12 -16.09
N GLY A 347 21.09 -8.99 -16.86
CA GLY A 347 22.31 -8.61 -17.59
C GLY A 347 22.05 -7.45 -18.57
N ASN A 348 20.94 -7.51 -19.31
CA ASN A 348 20.53 -6.45 -20.24
C ASN A 348 20.11 -5.14 -19.54
N ASN A 349 19.81 -5.18 -18.24
CA ASN A 349 19.38 -4.02 -17.44
C ASN A 349 20.43 -3.56 -16.41
N GLY A 350 21.69 -3.94 -16.63
CA GLY A 350 22.84 -3.42 -15.88
C GLY A 350 23.03 -4.02 -14.48
N TYR A 351 22.44 -5.17 -14.20
CA TYR A 351 22.71 -5.92 -12.97
C TYR A 351 24.00 -6.73 -13.09
N THR A 352 24.76 -6.80 -12.01
CA THR A 352 25.97 -7.63 -11.91
C THR A 352 25.69 -8.92 -11.14
N SER A 353 26.42 -9.99 -11.47
CA SER A 353 26.34 -11.30 -10.82
C SER A 353 27.05 -11.34 -9.45
N GLY A 354 26.70 -10.42 -8.56
CA GLY A 354 27.31 -10.26 -7.24
C GLY A 354 28.36 -9.16 -7.17
N GLY A 355 29.32 -9.33 -6.25
CA GLY A 355 30.39 -8.37 -5.97
C GLY A 355 30.16 -7.52 -4.70
N THR A 356 31.13 -6.64 -4.43
CA THR A 356 31.08 -5.73 -3.28
C THR A 356 29.94 -4.74 -3.41
N LEU A 357 29.14 -4.60 -2.35
CA LEU A 357 28.05 -3.65 -2.29
C LEU A 357 28.60 -2.21 -2.28
N LYS A 358 28.19 -1.41 -3.26
CA LYS A 358 28.53 0.01 -3.40
C LYS A 358 27.30 0.85 -3.74
N GLU A 359 27.42 2.17 -3.69
CA GLU A 359 26.36 3.07 -4.14
C GLU A 359 25.97 2.77 -5.61
N ASN A 360 24.68 2.90 -5.93
CA ASN A 360 24.11 2.60 -7.25
C ASN A 360 24.25 1.13 -7.71
N SER A 361 24.55 0.19 -6.80
CA SER A 361 24.68 -1.23 -7.18
C SER A 361 23.34 -1.80 -7.61
N LYS A 362 23.32 -2.48 -8.75
CA LYS A 362 22.26 -3.40 -9.17
C LYS A 362 22.83 -4.81 -9.19
N ILE A 363 22.33 -5.69 -8.33
CA ILE A 363 22.88 -7.04 -8.14
C ILE A 363 21.79 -8.06 -8.42
N PHE A 364 22.10 -9.06 -9.24
CA PHE A 364 21.27 -10.24 -9.46
C PHE A 364 22.10 -11.50 -9.20
N ALA A 365 21.67 -12.35 -8.26
CA ALA A 365 22.43 -13.53 -7.87
C ALA A 365 21.52 -14.70 -7.47
N ASN A 366 22.08 -15.91 -7.41
CA ASN A 366 21.38 -17.06 -6.82
C ASN A 366 21.19 -16.90 -5.31
N SER A 367 22.16 -16.29 -4.64
CA SER A 367 22.11 -15.83 -3.25
C SER A 367 23.12 -14.69 -3.13
N TYR A 368 22.85 -13.71 -2.26
CA TYR A 368 23.74 -12.57 -2.07
C TYR A 368 24.23 -12.47 -0.64
N THR A 369 25.52 -12.22 -0.46
CA THR A 369 26.13 -12.03 0.85
C THR A 369 27.15 -10.89 0.80
N SER A 370 26.97 -9.90 1.67
CA SER A 370 27.85 -8.75 1.88
C SER A 370 28.12 -8.58 3.38
N THR A 371 29.16 -9.27 3.86
CA THR A 371 29.57 -9.29 5.27
C THR A 371 30.84 -8.47 5.52
N SER A 372 31.61 -8.17 4.46
CA SER A 372 32.81 -7.34 4.55
C SER A 372 32.49 -5.94 5.04
N TYR A 373 33.33 -5.42 5.92
CA TYR A 373 33.14 -4.10 6.52
C TYR A 373 33.11 -3.01 5.45
N ASN A 374 32.04 -2.20 5.43
CA ASN A 374 31.84 -1.11 4.49
C ASN A 374 31.71 0.21 5.25
N HIS A 375 32.56 1.19 4.90
CA HIS A 375 32.65 2.47 5.57
C HIS A 375 31.67 3.54 5.05
N ASN A 376 30.84 3.20 4.07
CA ASN A 376 29.99 4.17 3.36
C ASN A 376 28.51 3.90 3.58
N ASN A 377 27.73 4.98 3.65
CA ASN A 377 26.29 4.88 3.44
C ASN A 377 26.06 4.57 1.97
N LEU A 378 25.17 3.63 1.68
CA LEU A 378 24.92 3.16 0.33
C LEU A 378 23.53 3.60 -0.11
N ASN A 379 23.46 4.32 -1.23
CA ASN A 379 22.19 4.78 -1.80
C ASN A 379 21.91 4.11 -3.13
N ASN A 380 20.63 4.08 -3.49
CA ASN A 380 20.14 3.57 -4.77
C ASN A 380 20.61 2.13 -5.04
N VAL A 381 20.57 1.29 -4.01
CA VAL A 381 20.99 -0.11 -4.08
C VAL A 381 19.78 -0.96 -4.46
N VAL A 382 19.93 -1.84 -5.44
CA VAL A 382 18.93 -2.86 -5.78
C VAL A 382 19.60 -4.23 -5.74
N VAL A 383 19.14 -5.10 -4.85
CA VAL A 383 19.60 -6.49 -4.77
C VAL A 383 18.44 -7.42 -5.04
N VAL A 384 18.57 -8.23 -6.08
CA VAL A 384 17.63 -9.27 -6.47
C VAL A 384 18.31 -10.62 -6.32
N SER A 385 17.68 -11.52 -5.61
CA SER A 385 18.22 -12.84 -5.28
C SER A 385 17.19 -13.92 -5.55
N LYS A 386 17.62 -15.03 -6.17
CA LYS A 386 16.80 -16.25 -6.27
C LYS A 386 16.75 -17.02 -4.94
N GLY A 387 17.49 -16.60 -3.92
CA GLY A 387 17.57 -17.22 -2.62
C GLY A 387 17.75 -16.15 -1.56
N ASP A 388 18.62 -16.39 -0.58
CA ASP A 388 18.80 -15.49 0.54
C ASP A 388 19.61 -14.23 0.17
N ILE A 389 19.34 -13.15 0.90
CA ILE A 389 20.15 -11.92 0.92
C ILE A 389 20.66 -11.72 2.34
N THR A 390 21.97 -11.60 2.52
CA THR A 390 22.61 -11.27 3.80
C THR A 390 23.49 -10.04 3.63
N ILE A 391 23.17 -8.95 4.32
CA ILE A 391 23.97 -7.71 4.30
C ILE A 391 24.23 -7.31 5.76
N THR A 392 25.42 -7.57 6.28
CA THR A 392 25.72 -7.37 7.71
C THR A 392 27.01 -6.60 7.97
N GLY A 393 27.78 -6.29 6.92
CA GLY A 393 29.05 -5.57 7.01
C GLY A 393 28.96 -4.05 7.11
N LEU A 394 27.77 -3.46 7.32
CA LEU A 394 27.62 -1.99 7.26
C LEU A 394 28.01 -1.28 8.57
N GLY A 395 28.04 -1.99 9.71
CA GLY A 395 28.36 -1.39 11.01
C GLY A 395 27.48 -0.15 11.30
N ALA A 396 28.11 1.00 11.48
CA ALA A 396 27.44 2.28 11.74
C ALA A 396 26.86 2.98 10.49
N LYS A 397 26.76 2.28 9.35
CA LYS A 397 26.30 2.83 8.06
C LYS A 397 24.93 2.33 7.67
N GLY A 398 24.27 3.15 6.85
CA GLY A 398 22.92 2.90 6.34
C GLY A 398 22.91 2.39 4.91
N LEU A 399 21.79 1.76 4.54
CA LEU A 399 21.47 1.35 3.17
C LEU A 399 20.12 1.93 2.76
N LYS A 400 20.10 2.64 1.64
CA LYS A 400 18.89 3.08 0.95
C LYS A 400 18.74 2.29 -0.35
N GLY A 401 17.71 1.46 -0.45
CA GLY A 401 17.61 0.49 -1.52
C GLY A 401 16.43 -0.47 -1.45
N ILE A 402 16.35 -1.36 -2.42
CA ILE A 402 15.33 -2.41 -2.51
C ILE A 402 16.01 -3.78 -2.45
N LEU A 403 15.50 -4.65 -1.58
CA LEU A 403 15.99 -6.02 -1.37
C LEU A 403 14.88 -7.01 -1.75
N ILE A 404 15.15 -7.88 -2.73
CA ILE A 404 14.16 -8.75 -3.36
C ILE A 404 14.66 -10.20 -3.33
N ALA A 405 14.04 -11.03 -2.49
CA ALA A 405 14.33 -12.44 -2.28
C ALA A 405 13.02 -13.26 -2.28
N PRO A 406 12.30 -13.37 -3.42
CA PRO A 406 10.98 -14.02 -3.49
C PRO A 406 11.00 -15.53 -3.21
N TYR A 407 12.18 -16.13 -3.03
CA TYR A 407 12.32 -17.54 -2.66
C TYR A 407 13.24 -17.75 -1.46
N GLY A 408 13.54 -16.70 -0.70
CA GLY A 408 14.42 -16.75 0.46
C GLY A 408 14.09 -15.69 1.50
N LYS A 409 15.02 -15.46 2.41
CA LYS A 409 14.93 -14.41 3.45
C LYS A 409 15.91 -13.28 3.21
N VAL A 410 15.66 -12.16 3.86
CA VAL A 410 16.58 -11.03 3.95
C VAL A 410 17.08 -10.90 5.38
N THR A 411 18.41 -10.91 5.57
CA THR A 411 19.08 -10.64 6.84
C THR A 411 19.89 -9.36 6.73
N PHE A 412 19.60 -8.37 7.57
CA PHE A 412 20.20 -7.05 7.54
C PHE A 412 20.92 -6.69 8.84
N GLY A 413 22.12 -6.13 8.73
CA GLY A 413 22.95 -5.64 9.81
C GLY A 413 23.63 -4.33 9.39
N GLY A 414 23.11 -3.24 9.92
CA GLY A 414 23.60 -1.87 9.70
C GLY A 414 22.98 -0.90 10.69
N ALA A 415 23.22 0.40 10.52
CA ALA A 415 22.64 1.45 11.35
C ALA A 415 21.27 1.94 10.87
N SER A 416 20.98 1.84 9.57
CA SER A 416 19.67 2.18 9.02
C SER A 416 19.38 1.47 7.71
N PHE A 417 18.09 1.22 7.44
CA PHE A 417 17.57 0.75 6.17
C PHE A 417 16.45 1.68 5.70
N GLU A 418 16.54 2.19 4.48
CA GLU A 418 15.49 3.01 3.85
C GLU A 418 15.07 2.42 2.51
N GLY A 419 13.84 1.94 2.36
CA GLY A 419 13.36 1.37 1.09
C GLY A 419 12.35 0.26 1.25
N ILE A 420 12.46 -0.79 0.44
CA ILE A 420 11.48 -1.88 0.33
C ILE A 420 12.16 -3.24 0.49
N VAL A 421 11.50 -4.15 1.20
CA VAL A 421 11.92 -5.55 1.34
C VAL A 421 10.82 -6.49 0.86
N ILE A 422 11.15 -7.34 -0.10
CA ILE A 422 10.30 -8.43 -0.57
C ILE A 422 11.05 -9.73 -0.31
N ALA A 423 10.60 -10.55 0.63
CA ALA A 423 11.32 -11.74 1.06
C ALA A 423 10.35 -12.82 1.54
N ARG A 424 10.22 -13.92 0.77
CA ARG A 424 9.25 -14.99 1.08
C ARG A 424 9.40 -15.52 2.50
N ASP A 425 10.62 -15.77 2.94
CA ASP A 425 10.90 -16.37 4.25
C ASP A 425 11.11 -15.32 5.35
N GLY A 426 10.85 -14.05 5.03
CA GLY A 426 10.79 -12.94 5.98
C GLY A 426 12.01 -12.02 5.97
N PHE A 427 11.88 -10.95 6.75
CA PHE A 427 12.89 -9.93 6.94
C PHE A 427 13.38 -9.93 8.39
N TYR A 428 14.71 -9.99 8.56
CA TYR A 428 15.36 -10.10 9.86
C TYR A 428 16.47 -9.07 10.03
N THR A 429 16.58 -8.49 11.22
CA THR A 429 17.73 -7.65 11.59
C THR A 429 18.65 -8.35 12.59
N GLN A 430 19.96 -8.10 12.47
CA GLN A 430 20.97 -8.58 13.43
C GLN A 430 21.52 -7.46 14.34
N THR A 431 21.23 -6.21 13.98
CA THR A 431 21.59 -5.01 14.74
C THR A 431 20.31 -4.25 15.10
N ASN A 432 20.46 -3.01 15.60
CA ASN A 432 19.34 -2.12 15.88
C ASN A 432 19.19 -1.02 14.81
N PRO A 433 18.93 -1.34 13.52
CA PRO A 433 18.86 -0.31 12.49
C PRO A 433 17.64 0.58 12.68
N SER A 434 17.66 1.83 12.23
CA SER A 434 16.41 2.56 11.96
C SER A 434 15.85 2.09 10.62
N ILE A 435 14.62 1.58 10.56
CA ILE A 435 14.01 1.11 9.32
C ILE A 435 12.94 2.11 8.87
N THR A 436 13.07 2.62 7.65
CA THR A 436 12.17 3.64 7.09
C THR A 436 11.67 3.20 5.70
N PHE A 437 10.38 3.37 5.44
CA PHE A 437 9.82 3.13 4.12
C PHE A 437 10.33 4.16 3.11
N ASN A 438 10.58 3.73 1.88
CA ASN A 438 10.69 4.62 0.74
C ASN A 438 10.01 3.97 -0.48
N ASN A 439 9.11 4.72 -1.11
CA ASN A 439 8.26 4.22 -2.19
C ASN A 439 9.08 3.71 -3.39
N ILE A 440 8.54 2.73 -4.09
CA ILE A 440 9.16 2.05 -5.22
C ILE A 440 9.52 3.02 -6.37
N GLU A 441 8.76 4.10 -6.53
CA GLU A 441 9.00 5.15 -7.54
C GLU A 441 10.36 5.86 -7.38
N SER A 442 10.91 5.87 -6.16
CA SER A 442 12.24 6.43 -5.88
C SER A 442 13.37 5.60 -6.49
N PHE A 443 13.10 4.37 -6.90
CA PHE A 443 14.10 3.42 -7.41
C PHE A 443 13.79 2.94 -8.83
N PHE A 444 12.51 2.85 -9.20
CA PHE A 444 12.06 2.43 -10.52
C PHE A 444 11.08 3.45 -11.11
N PRO A 445 11.42 4.11 -12.23
CA PRO A 445 10.59 5.17 -12.80
C PRO A 445 9.33 4.66 -13.52
N ASN A 446 9.26 3.36 -13.81
CA ASN A 446 8.13 2.73 -14.50
C ASN A 446 8.19 1.19 -14.34
N GLU A 447 7.11 0.53 -14.75
CA GLU A 447 6.96 -0.92 -14.70
C GLU A 447 8.06 -1.69 -15.46
N ASN A 448 8.53 -1.17 -16.60
CA ASN A 448 9.58 -1.83 -17.38
C ASN A 448 10.92 -1.91 -16.64
N ALA A 449 11.14 -1.04 -15.65
CA ALA A 449 12.34 -1.05 -14.82
C ALA A 449 12.24 -2.03 -13.63
N LEU A 450 11.06 -2.57 -13.34
CA LEU A 450 10.89 -3.53 -12.26
C LEU A 450 11.67 -4.81 -12.53
N PRO A 451 12.35 -5.39 -11.54
CA PRO A 451 13.07 -6.66 -11.69
C PRO A 451 12.17 -7.89 -11.59
N PHE A 452 10.86 -7.75 -11.59
CA PHE A 452 9.90 -8.85 -11.45
C PHE A 452 8.67 -8.64 -12.33
N LYS A 453 7.78 -9.61 -12.32
CA LYS A 453 6.48 -9.66 -12.99
C LYS A 453 5.42 -10.07 -12.00
#